data_AF-S4PYA4-F1
#
_entry.id   AF-S4PYA4-F1
#
_cell.length_a   1.000
_cell.length_b   1.000
_cell.length_c   1.000
_cell.angle_alpha   90.00
_cell.angle_beta   90.00
_cell.angle_gamma   90.00
#
_symmetry.space_group_name_H-M   'P 1'
#
loop_
_entity.id
_entity.type
_entity.pdbx_description
1 polymer ?
#
loop_
_entity_poly.entity_id
_entity_poly.type
_entity_poly.pdbx_seq_one_letter_code
_entity_poly.pdbx_strand_id
1 'polypeptide(L)'
;MCTTCGKTYTQLGHLSIHSLSHKGIKNFNCNECGASFYRKADLDRHEKIHTGEKPYQCEICSKSFTQKNNLVMHFKMHLGDKPHQCEVCLKRFLTRSKMMLHSKKHEKERKKKEILGHI
;
A
#
# COMPACT_ATOMS: atom_id res chain seq x y z
N MET A 1 -19.91 -10.13 11.46
CA MET A 1 -19.67 -10.58 10.08
C MET A 1 -20.39 -9.64 9.12
N CYS A 2 -19.81 -9.32 7.97
CA CYS A 2 -20.48 -8.55 6.91
C CYS A 2 -21.35 -9.47 6.07
N THR A 3 -22.62 -9.14 5.91
CA THR A 3 -23.59 -9.95 5.15
C THR A 3 -23.39 -9.89 3.64
N THR A 4 -22.76 -8.82 3.13
CA THR A 4 -22.52 -8.65 1.69
C THR A 4 -21.32 -9.45 1.18
N CYS A 5 -20.24 -9.57 1.96
CA CYS A 5 -18.98 -10.16 1.51
C CYS A 5 -18.36 -11.19 2.46
N GLY A 6 -19.05 -11.54 3.55
CA GLY A 6 -18.60 -12.54 4.52
C GLY A 6 -17.44 -12.12 5.42
N LYS A 7 -16.85 -10.91 5.24
CA LYS A 7 -15.71 -10.47 6.07
C LYS A 7 -16.09 -10.34 7.55
N THR A 8 -15.26 -10.91 8.40
CA THR A 8 -15.45 -10.87 9.86
C THR A 8 -14.67 -9.72 10.48
N TYR A 9 -15.29 -9.06 11.45
CA TYR A 9 -14.73 -7.95 12.21
C TYR A 9 -14.97 -8.21 13.69
N THR A 10 -13.95 -7.94 14.51
CA THR A 10 -14.02 -8.08 15.97
C THR A 10 -14.75 -6.93 16.65
N GLN A 11 -14.89 -5.79 15.96
CA GLN A 11 -15.56 -4.59 16.47
C GLN A 11 -16.69 -4.15 15.54
N LEU A 12 -17.83 -3.78 16.12
CA LEU A 12 -19.01 -3.36 15.36
C LEU A 12 -18.76 -2.06 14.57
N GLY A 13 -18.01 -1.10 15.15
CA GLY A 13 -17.64 0.13 14.46
C GLY A 13 -16.85 -0.12 13.18
N HIS A 14 -15.93 -1.10 13.19
CA HIS A 14 -15.19 -1.48 11.99
C HIS A 14 -16.07 -2.12 10.92
N LEU A 15 -17.05 -2.94 11.33
CA LEU A 15 -18.05 -3.50 10.41
C LEU A 15 -18.94 -2.42 9.81
N SER A 16 -19.38 -1.44 10.61
CA SER A 16 -20.21 -0.33 10.15
C SER A 16 -19.49 0.50 9.08
N ILE A 17 -18.26 0.95 9.37
CA ILE A 17 -17.41 1.66 8.41
C ILE A 17 -17.15 0.80 7.17
N HIS A 18 -16.86 -0.49 7.33
CA HIS A 18 -16.69 -1.39 6.19
C HIS A 18 -17.94 -1.44 5.31
N SER A 19 -19.12 -1.48 5.90
CA SER A 19 -20.38 -1.55 5.16
C SER A 19 -20.62 -0.32 4.28
N LEU A 20 -20.06 0.84 4.65
CA LEU A 20 -20.09 2.05 3.81
C LEU A 20 -19.34 1.84 2.48
N SER A 21 -18.31 0.99 2.44
CA SER A 21 -17.57 0.69 1.21
C SER A 21 -18.44 -0.03 0.16
N HIS A 22 -19.38 -0.89 0.58
CA HIS A 22 -20.33 -1.53 -0.33
C HIS A 22 -21.35 -0.56 -0.90
N LYS A 23 -21.71 0.47 -0.14
CA LYS A 23 -22.64 1.52 -0.57
C LYS A 23 -21.95 2.66 -1.33
N GLY A 24 -20.62 2.64 -1.42
CA GLY A 24 -19.84 3.76 -1.98
C GLY A 24 -19.89 5.05 -1.16
N ILE A 25 -20.46 5.03 0.06
CA ILE A 25 -20.69 6.22 0.87
C ILE A 25 -19.40 6.61 1.60
N LYS A 26 -18.90 7.81 1.35
CA LYS A 26 -17.71 8.37 2.00
C LYS A 26 -18.13 9.62 2.78
N ASN A 27 -18.08 9.53 4.10
CA ASN A 27 -18.63 10.58 4.99
C ASN A 27 -17.65 11.71 5.31
N PHE A 28 -16.36 11.53 5.01
CA PHE A 28 -15.32 12.47 5.42
C PHE A 28 -14.70 13.12 4.18
N ASN A 29 -14.93 14.41 4.01
CA ASN A 29 -14.49 15.16 2.83
C ASN A 29 -13.35 16.10 3.19
N CYS A 30 -12.36 16.19 2.30
CA CYS A 30 -11.34 17.22 2.35
C CYS A 30 -11.90 18.52 1.78
N ASN A 31 -11.84 19.59 2.57
CA ASN A 31 -12.35 20.90 2.13
C ASN A 31 -11.45 21.56 1.08
N GLU A 32 -10.17 21.18 0.98
CA GLU A 32 -9.24 21.78 0.03
C GLU A 32 -9.32 21.19 -1.38
N CYS A 33 -9.49 19.87 -1.50
CA CYS A 33 -9.51 19.20 -2.81
C CYS A 33 -10.78 18.38 -3.11
N GLY A 34 -11.76 18.36 -2.19
CA GLY A 34 -12.99 17.60 -2.35
C GLY A 34 -12.84 16.09 -2.23
N ALA A 35 -11.64 15.57 -1.92
CA ALA A 35 -11.42 14.13 -1.78
C ALA A 35 -12.21 13.55 -0.60
N SER A 36 -12.90 12.43 -0.84
CA SER A 36 -13.75 11.78 0.19
C SER A 36 -13.17 10.46 0.68
N PHE A 37 -13.36 10.19 1.98
CA PHE A 37 -12.83 9.05 2.73
C PHE A 37 -13.91 8.35 3.58
N TYR A 38 -13.70 7.06 3.87
CA TYR A 38 -14.59 6.26 4.73
C TYR A 38 -14.33 6.44 6.23
N ARG A 39 -13.14 6.90 6.61
CA ARG A 39 -12.73 7.10 8.01
C ARG A 39 -12.15 8.49 8.19
N LYS A 40 -12.42 9.10 9.36
CA LYS A 40 -11.83 10.39 9.73
C LYS A 40 -10.30 10.34 9.78
N ALA A 41 -9.73 9.28 10.37
CA ALA A 41 -8.27 9.09 10.40
C ALA A 41 -7.61 9.02 9.00
N ASP A 42 -8.33 8.58 7.97
CA ASP A 42 -7.82 8.58 6.60
C ASP A 42 -7.85 10.00 6.00
N LEU A 43 -8.87 10.80 6.32
CA LEU A 43 -8.93 12.23 5.99
C LEU A 43 -7.83 13.02 6.71
N ASP A 44 -7.67 12.87 8.02
CA ASP A 44 -6.65 13.60 8.80
C ASP A 44 -5.24 13.33 8.27
N ARG A 45 -4.98 12.07 7.86
CA ARG A 45 -3.71 11.69 7.23
C ARG A 45 -3.56 12.29 5.84
N HIS A 46 -4.65 12.40 5.10
CA HIS A 46 -4.67 13.02 3.79
C HIS A 46 -4.43 14.54 3.90
N GLU A 47 -5.02 15.23 4.86
CA GLU A 47 -4.84 16.69 5.04
C GLU A 47 -3.37 17.09 5.22
N LYS A 48 -2.52 16.19 5.74
CA LYS A 48 -1.06 16.42 5.82
C LYS A 48 -0.37 16.61 4.46
N ILE A 49 -0.99 16.20 3.34
CA ILE A 49 -0.43 16.48 2.01
C ILE A 49 -0.52 17.97 1.67
N HIS A 50 -1.56 18.64 2.19
CA HIS A 50 -1.84 20.04 1.94
C HIS A 50 -0.95 20.93 2.81
N THR A 51 -0.81 20.57 4.08
CA THR A 51 0.07 21.28 5.02
C THR A 51 1.56 20.99 4.81
N GLY A 52 1.88 19.91 4.09
CA GLY A 52 3.25 19.42 3.93
C GLY A 52 3.84 18.81 5.21
N GLU A 53 3.03 18.59 6.26
CA GLU A 53 3.49 18.05 7.53
C GLU A 53 4.08 16.64 7.36
N LYS A 54 5.31 16.47 7.85
CA LYS A 54 6.07 15.21 7.81
C LYS A 54 6.66 14.91 9.18
N PRO A 55 5.86 14.46 10.15
CA PRO A 55 6.27 14.34 11.54
C PRO A 55 7.27 13.20 11.79
N TYR A 56 7.47 12.30 10.82
CA TYR A 56 8.32 11.13 10.98
C TYR A 56 9.64 11.32 10.24
N GLN A 57 10.71 11.65 10.95
CA GLN A 57 12.03 11.88 10.38
C GLN A 57 12.93 10.64 10.47
N CYS A 58 13.70 10.39 9.42
CA CYS A 58 14.79 9.41 9.43
C CYS A 58 16.01 9.98 10.11
N GLU A 59 16.50 9.31 11.16
CA GLU A 59 17.68 9.74 11.91
C GLU A 59 18.99 9.54 11.15
N ILE A 60 19.00 8.70 10.11
CA ILE A 60 20.23 8.41 9.34
C ILE A 60 20.47 9.45 8.23
N CYS A 61 19.42 9.93 7.58
CA CYS A 61 19.55 10.85 6.43
C CYS A 61 18.66 12.09 6.51
N SER A 62 18.05 12.34 7.68
CA SER A 62 17.16 13.48 7.96
C SER A 62 15.92 13.59 7.08
N LYS A 63 15.63 12.58 6.25
CA LYS A 63 14.47 12.56 5.35
C LYS A 63 13.18 12.35 6.15
N SER A 64 12.19 13.22 5.94
CA SER A 64 10.91 13.15 6.66
C SER A 64 9.77 12.56 5.83
N PHE A 65 8.82 11.93 6.53
CA PHE A 65 7.67 11.22 5.99
C PHE A 65 6.39 11.62 6.71
N THR A 66 5.28 11.61 5.98
CA THR A 66 3.93 11.88 6.52
C THR A 66 3.38 10.71 7.35
N GLN A 67 3.89 9.49 7.15
CA GLN A 67 3.39 8.29 7.82
C GLN A 67 4.53 7.43 8.41
N LYS A 68 4.32 6.88 9.60
CA LYS A 68 5.31 6.06 10.33
C LYS A 68 5.73 4.80 9.56
N ASN A 69 4.79 4.09 8.95
CA ASN A 69 5.08 2.90 8.14
C ASN A 69 6.00 3.20 6.96
N ASN A 70 5.89 4.38 6.35
CA ASN A 70 6.79 4.81 5.27
C ASN A 70 8.21 5.04 5.79
N LEU A 71 8.35 5.64 6.98
CA LEU A 71 9.65 5.78 7.66
C LEU A 71 10.25 4.40 7.99
N VAL A 72 9.47 3.47 8.55
CA VAL A 72 9.95 2.11 8.88
C VAL A 72 10.40 1.37 7.62
N MET A 73 9.64 1.45 6.53
CA MET A 73 10.01 0.87 5.25
C MET A 73 11.27 1.52 4.66
N HIS A 74 11.43 2.83 4.84
CA HIS A 74 12.63 3.54 4.45
C HIS A 74 13.85 3.10 5.29
N PHE A 75 13.70 2.91 6.61
CA PHE A 75 14.79 2.41 7.46
C PHE A 75 15.32 1.04 7.02
N LYS A 76 14.43 0.13 6.59
CA LYS A 76 14.84 -1.17 6.03
C LYS A 76 15.80 -1.04 4.84
N MET A 77 15.73 0.05 4.07
CA MET A 77 16.68 0.33 3.00
C MET A 77 18.10 0.59 3.52
N HIS A 78 18.24 1.33 4.63
CA HIS A 78 19.54 1.58 5.25
C HIS A 78 20.16 0.30 5.80
N LEU A 79 19.33 -0.59 6.37
CA LEU A 79 19.77 -1.89 6.89
C LEU A 79 20.00 -2.95 5.80
N GLY A 80 19.69 -2.63 4.54
CA GLY A 80 19.71 -3.62 3.44
C GLY A 80 18.67 -4.73 3.59
N ASP A 81 17.71 -4.61 4.51
CA ASP A 81 16.65 -5.60 4.74
C ASP A 81 15.69 -5.65 3.54
N LYS A 82 15.72 -6.77 2.83
CA LYS A 82 14.90 -7.06 1.65
C LYS A 82 14.09 -8.34 1.91
N PRO A 83 12.92 -8.26 2.57
CA PRO A 83 12.20 -9.45 3.02
C PRO A 83 11.49 -10.20 1.89
N HIS A 84 11.29 -9.57 0.72
CA HIS A 84 10.51 -10.16 -0.35
C HIS A 84 11.40 -10.79 -1.42
N GLN A 85 11.36 -12.11 -1.54
CA GLN A 85 12.13 -12.87 -2.52
C GLN A 85 11.29 -13.17 -3.76
N CYS A 86 11.90 -13.08 -4.94
CA CYS A 86 11.34 -13.64 -6.17
C CYS A 86 11.58 -15.14 -6.19
N GLU A 87 10.53 -15.94 -6.37
CA GLU A 87 10.64 -17.40 -6.36
C GLU A 87 11.33 -17.96 -7.62
N VAL A 88 11.33 -17.21 -8.73
CA VAL A 88 11.93 -17.64 -10.00
C VAL A 88 13.45 -17.48 -10.00
N CYS A 89 13.96 -16.34 -9.51
CA CYS A 89 15.39 -16.00 -9.61
C CYS A 89 16.05 -15.67 -8.26
N LEU A 90 15.34 -15.87 -7.15
CA LEU A 90 15.80 -15.65 -5.77
C LEU A 90 16.22 -14.21 -5.42
N LYS A 91 16.06 -13.25 -6.35
CA LYS A 91 16.35 -11.84 -6.11
C LYS A 91 15.44 -11.27 -5.02
N ARG A 92 16.03 -10.52 -4.09
CA ARG A 92 15.32 -9.93 -2.94
C ARG A 92 14.97 -8.45 -3.15
N PHE A 93 13.83 -8.04 -2.62
CA PHE A 93 13.24 -6.71 -2.77
C PHE A 93 12.73 -6.16 -1.43
N LEU A 94 12.75 -4.83 -1.33
CA LEU A 94 12.29 -4.10 -0.15
C LEU A 94 10.77 -4.17 0.06
N THR A 95 9.99 -4.25 -1.04
CA THR A 95 8.52 -4.28 -0.98
C THR A 95 7.96 -5.39 -1.86
N ARG A 96 6.81 -5.95 -1.45
CA ARG A 96 6.09 -6.99 -2.21
C ARG A 96 5.75 -6.50 -3.61
N SER A 97 5.26 -5.28 -3.77
CA SER A 97 4.88 -4.74 -5.08
C SER A 97 6.05 -4.67 -6.07
N LYS A 98 7.25 -4.29 -5.60
CA LYS A 98 8.47 -4.30 -6.44
C LYS A 98 8.85 -5.71 -6.86
N MET A 99 8.77 -6.68 -5.94
CA MET A 99 8.99 -8.09 -6.25
C MET A 99 7.96 -8.60 -7.28
N MET A 100 6.66 -8.33 -7.08
CA MET A 100 5.61 -8.76 -7.99
C MET A 100 5.77 -8.16 -9.39
N LEU A 101 6.12 -6.86 -9.49
CA LEU A 101 6.39 -6.21 -10.77
C LEU A 101 7.59 -6.83 -11.49
N HIS A 102 8.64 -7.19 -10.74
CA HIS A 102 9.76 -7.95 -11.29
C HIS A 102 9.34 -9.35 -11.75
N SER A 103 8.56 -10.08 -10.94
CA SER A 103 8.10 -11.43 -11.25
C SER A 103 7.25 -11.48 -12.53
N LYS A 104 6.43 -10.46 -12.78
CA LYS A 104 5.68 -10.32 -14.03
C LYS A 104 6.57 -10.26 -15.27
N LYS A 105 7.83 -9.82 -15.15
CA LYS A 105 8.77 -9.84 -16.29
C LYS A 105 9.13 -11.28 -16.66
N HIS A 106 9.34 -12.17 -15.68
CA HIS A 106 9.60 -13.60 -15.95
C HIS A 106 8.44 -14.25 -16.69
N GLU A 107 7.20 -13.93 -16.32
CA GLU A 107 6.01 -14.43 -17.02
C GLU A 107 5.96 -13.97 -18.48
N LYS A 108 6.25 -12.68 -18.74
CA LYS A 108 6.29 -12.14 -20.10
C LYS A 108 7.38 -12.79 -20.94
N GLU A 109 8.59 -12.93 -20.40
CA GLU A 109 9.70 -13.58 -21.10
C GLU A 109 9.41 -15.06 -21.36
N ARG A 110 8.75 -15.76 -20.43
CA ARG A 110 8.34 -17.16 -20.64
C ARG A 110 7.35 -17.28 -21.79
N LYS A 111 6.28 -16.48 -21.79
CA LYS A 111 5.28 -16.45 -22.87
C LYS A 111 5.90 -16.09 -24.23
N LYS A 112 6.86 -15.15 -24.25
CA LYS A 112 7.58 -14.77 -25.47
C LYS A 112 8.37 -15.94 -26.05
N LYS A 113 9.04 -16.73 -25.20
CA LYS A 113 9.78 -17.93 -25.62
C LYS A 113 8.86 -19.06 -26.10
N GLU A 114 7.71 -19.26 -25.45
CA GLU A 114 6.69 -20.24 -25.88
C GLU A 114 6.14 -19.92 -27.28
N ILE A 115 5.90 -18.64 -27.59
CA ILE A 115 5.43 -18.20 -28.92
C ILE A 115 6.54 -18.34 -29.98
N LEU A 116 7.78 -17.97 -29.65
CA LEU A 116 8.92 -18.05 -30.58
C LEU A 116 9.42 -19.47 -30.82
N GLY A 117 9.11 -20.42 -29.94
CA GLY A 117 9.48 -21.84 -30.07
C GLY A 117 8.48 -22.70 -30.85
N HIS A 118 7.44 -22.09 -31.44
CA HIS A 118 6.47 -22.76 -32.32
C HIS A 118 6.73 -22.50 -33.83
N ILE A 119 7.98 -22.20 -34.20
CA ILE A 119 8.49 -22.21 -35.58
C ILE A 119 9.69 -23.14 -35.61
#